data_AF-A0A349K7X7-F1
#
_entry.id   AF-A0A349K7X7-F1
#
_cell.length_a   1.000
_cell.length_b   1.000
_cell.length_c   1.000
_cell.angle_alpha   90.00
_cell.angle_beta   90.00
_cell.angle_gamma   90.00
#
_symmetry.space_group_name_H-M   'P 1'
#
loop_
_entity.id
_entity.type
_entity.pdbx_description
1 polymer ?
#
loop_
_entity_poly.entity_id
_entity_poly.type
_entity_poly.pdbx_seq_one_letter_code
_entity_poly.pdbx_strand_id
1 'polypeptide(L)'
;MDAHNLIPVEKNPNIEEFSSGDTVVVNVRVVEGERVRTQAFEGIVLRVRGNGRGETFTVRRITNQVGVERTFLKCSPNVESVKVTRKGKVRRARLYYLRG
;
A
#
# COMPACT_ATOMS: atom_id res chain seq x y z
N MET A 1 8.91 26.72 -6.44
CA MET A 1 8.72 25.63 -7.42
C MET A 1 8.60 24.34 -6.66
N ASP A 2 7.47 23.63 -6.77
CA ASP A 2 7.35 22.30 -6.14
C ASP A 2 8.28 21.32 -6.86
N ALA A 3 9.29 20.82 -6.13
CA ALA A 3 10.30 19.91 -6.66
C ALA A 3 9.72 18.63 -7.28
N HIS A 4 8.48 18.29 -6.96
CA HIS A 4 7.76 17.12 -7.48
C HIS A 4 7.54 17.13 -9.00
N ASN A 5 7.54 18.31 -9.63
CA ASN A 5 7.27 18.45 -11.07
C ASN A 5 8.55 18.43 -11.94
N LEU A 6 9.73 18.47 -11.32
CA LEU A 6 11.01 18.51 -12.04
C LEU A 6 11.41 17.15 -12.63
N ILE A 7 10.83 16.07 -12.10
CA ILE A 7 11.05 14.72 -12.59
C ILE A 7 9.67 14.07 -12.72
N PRO A 8 9.28 13.52 -13.87
CA PRO A 8 8.00 12.83 -14.02
C PRO A 8 7.97 11.57 -13.15
N VAL A 9 6.83 11.29 -12.52
CA VAL A 9 6.62 10.07 -11.74
C VAL A 9 5.89 9.08 -12.62
N GLU A 10 6.53 7.98 -12.96
CA GLU A 10 5.85 6.89 -13.64
C GLU A 10 4.90 6.21 -12.65
N LYS A 11 3.61 6.22 -12.99
CA LYS A 11 2.59 5.48 -12.24
C LYS A 11 2.68 4.02 -12.63
N ASN A 12 2.69 3.12 -11.65
CA ASN A 12 2.55 1.70 -11.92
C ASN A 12 1.08 1.42 -12.35
N PRO A 13 0.83 0.95 -13.59
CA PRO A 13 -0.53 0.70 -14.08
C PRO A 13 -1.23 -0.44 -13.34
N ASN A 14 -0.50 -1.29 -12.61
CA ASN A 14 -1.04 -2.44 -11.89
C ASN A 14 -1.50 -2.11 -10.47
N ILE A 15 -1.60 -0.81 -10.12
CA ILE A 15 -2.09 -0.33 -8.84
C ILE A 15 -3.48 0.26 -9.07
N GLU A 16 -4.51 -0.44 -8.63
CA GLU A 16 -5.89 0.04 -8.69
C GLU A 16 -6.11 1.24 -7.76
N GLU A 17 -7.18 2.02 -8.03
CA GLU A 17 -7.57 3.09 -7.12
C GLU A 17 -8.24 2.53 -5.85
N PHE A 18 -7.68 2.91 -4.71
CA PHE A 18 -8.18 2.52 -3.39
C PHE A 18 -8.17 3.69 -2.41
N SER A 19 -8.93 3.54 -1.34
CA SER A 19 -9.04 4.51 -0.27
C SER A 19 -8.86 3.84 1.10
N SER A 20 -8.71 4.65 2.15
CA SER A 20 -8.72 4.14 3.52
C SER A 20 -10.00 3.34 3.77
N GLY A 21 -9.88 2.17 4.38
CA GLY A 21 -10.98 1.26 4.64
C GLY A 21 -11.13 0.13 3.62
N ASP A 22 -10.57 0.27 2.42
CA ASP A 22 -10.55 -0.80 1.43
C ASP A 22 -9.64 -1.95 1.90
N THR A 23 -10.03 -3.19 1.60
CA THR A 23 -9.14 -4.35 1.70
C THR A 23 -8.41 -4.53 0.38
N VAL A 24 -7.09 -4.63 0.45
CA VAL A 24 -6.22 -4.75 -0.71
C VAL A 24 -5.27 -5.93 -0.57
N VAL A 25 -4.91 -6.52 -1.71
CA VAL A 25 -3.80 -7.46 -1.83
C VAL A 25 -2.65 -6.73 -2.50
N VAL A 26 -1.55 -6.55 -1.76
CA VAL A 26 -0.32 -5.93 -2.26
C VAL A 26 0.67 -7.03 -2.62
N ASN A 27 1.00 -7.17 -3.90
CA ASN A 27 2.04 -8.09 -4.35
C ASN A 27 3.39 -7.37 -4.33
N VAL A 28 4.31 -7.89 -3.55
CA VAL A 28 5.63 -7.29 -3.30
C VAL A 28 6.72 -8.20 -3.81
N ARG A 29 7.65 -7.64 -4.57
CA ARG A 29 8.88 -8.32 -4.96
C ARG A 29 9.80 -8.45 -3.75
N VAL A 30 10.18 -9.67 -3.43
CA VAL A 30 11.13 -10.00 -2.35
C VAL A 30 12.34 -10.69 -2.97
N VAL A 31 13.53 -10.16 -2.67
CA VAL A 31 14.80 -10.69 -3.15
C VAL A 31 15.53 -11.32 -1.97
N GLU A 32 15.78 -12.63 -2.05
CA GLU A 32 16.47 -13.42 -1.04
C GLU A 32 17.71 -14.06 -1.69
N GLY A 33 18.83 -13.33 -1.64
CA GLY A 33 20.03 -13.70 -2.39
C GLY A 33 19.78 -13.65 -3.90
N GLU A 34 19.93 -14.78 -4.57
CA GLU A 34 19.67 -14.91 -6.01
C GLU A 34 18.19 -15.19 -6.35
N ARG A 35 17.37 -15.56 -5.36
CA ARG A 35 15.96 -15.90 -5.60
C ARG A 35 15.08 -14.66 -5.50
N VAL A 36 14.28 -14.43 -6.53
CA VAL A 36 13.26 -13.39 -6.56
C VAL A 36 11.89 -14.05 -6.51
N ARG A 37 11.07 -13.67 -5.53
CA ARG A 37 9.69 -14.16 -5.41
C ARG A 37 8.71 -13.01 -5.23
N THR A 38 7.46 -13.26 -5.59
CA THR A 38 6.34 -12.36 -5.32
C THR A 38 5.66 -12.80 -4.04
N GLN A 39 5.54 -11.91 -3.07
CA GLN A 39 4.84 -12.17 -1.81
C GLN A 39 3.60 -11.29 -1.72
N ALA A 40 2.45 -11.91 -1.51
CA ALA A 40 1.19 -11.22 -1.27
C ALA A 40 1.06 -10.78 0.19
N PHE A 41 0.70 -9.51 0.39
CA PHE A 41 0.30 -8.94 1.67
C PHE A 41 -1.13 -8.42 1.56
N GLU A 42 -2.07 -9.19 2.10
CA GLU A 42 -3.48 -8.82 2.15
C GLU A 42 -3.84 -8.15 3.48
N GLY A 43 -4.60 -7.05 3.43
CA GLY A 43 -5.13 -6.40 4.61
C GLY A 43 -5.91 -5.12 4.31
N ILE A 44 -6.33 -4.42 5.37
CA ILE A 44 -7.10 -3.18 5.29
C ILE A 44 -6.16 -1.99 5.17
N VAL A 45 -6.44 -1.08 4.24
CA VAL A 45 -5.75 0.21 4.13
C VAL A 45 -6.15 1.10 5.30
N LEU A 46 -5.22 1.37 6.21
CA LEU A 46 -5.44 2.24 7.35
C LEU A 46 -5.40 3.72 6.98
N ARG A 47 -4.49 4.07 6.06
CA ARG A 47 -4.25 5.44 5.61
C ARG A 47 -3.57 5.45 4.26
N VAL A 48 -3.79 6.53 3.53
CA VAL A 48 -2.96 7.00 2.40
C VAL A 48 -2.37 8.36 2.81
N ARG A 49 -1.09 8.61 2.53
CA ARG A 49 -0.36 9.82 2.94
C ARG A 49 0.57 10.30 1.85
N GLY A 50 0.65 11.62 1.68
CA GLY A 50 1.60 12.27 0.79
C GLY A 50 1.04 12.40 -0.63
N ASN A 51 1.91 12.84 -1.52
CA ASN A 51 1.60 13.07 -2.93
C ASN A 51 2.86 12.77 -3.78
N GLY A 52 2.67 12.67 -5.10
CA GLY A 52 3.77 12.46 -6.04
C GLY A 52 4.60 11.21 -5.72
N ARG A 53 5.93 11.32 -5.83
CA ARG A 53 6.88 10.21 -5.57
C ARG A 53 6.84 9.68 -4.14
N GLY A 54 6.50 10.54 -3.19
CA GLY A 54 6.49 10.23 -1.76
C GLY A 54 5.14 9.70 -1.26
N GLU A 55 4.17 9.46 -2.16
CA GLU A 55 2.88 8.91 -1.77
C GLU A 55 3.05 7.50 -1.18
N THR A 56 2.52 7.33 0.03
CA THR A 56 2.60 6.09 0.80
C THR A 56 1.21 5.65 1.25
N PHE A 57 1.05 4.36 1.51
CA PHE A 57 -0.15 3.82 2.13
C PHE A 57 0.24 2.74 3.15
N THR A 58 -0.55 2.62 4.21
CA THR A 58 -0.30 1.64 5.28
C THR A 58 -1.40 0.61 5.27
N VAL A 59 -1.02 -0.67 5.16
CA VAL A 59 -1.95 -1.80 5.20
C VAL A 59 -1.77 -2.55 6.51
N ARG A 60 -2.87 -2.88 7.17
CA ARG A 60 -2.94 -3.65 8.42
C ARG A 60 -3.59 -5.00 8.19
N ARG A 61 -2.99 -6.05 8.74
CA ARG A 61 -3.61 -7.38 8.84
C ARG A 61 -3.35 -7.99 10.20
N ILE A 62 -4.17 -8.95 10.60
CA ILE A 62 -3.91 -9.80 11.75
C ILE A 62 -3.46 -11.15 11.20
N THR A 63 -2.30 -11.61 11.64
CA THR A 63 -1.75 -12.92 11.26
C THR A 63 -1.25 -13.60 12.52
N ASN A 64 -1.59 -14.88 12.71
CA ASN A 64 -1.21 -15.62 13.91
C ASN A 64 -1.51 -14.86 15.22
N GLN A 65 -2.69 -14.22 15.30
CA GLN A 65 -3.15 -13.39 16.42
C GLN A 65 -2.31 -12.13 16.70
N VAL A 66 -1.35 -11.80 15.84
CA VAL A 66 -0.51 -10.60 15.94
C VAL A 66 -0.92 -9.59 14.85
N GLY A 67 -1.14 -8.34 15.25
CA GLY A 67 -1.38 -7.24 14.34
C GLY A 67 -0.08 -6.82 13.63
N VAL A 68 -0.06 -6.93 12.30
CA VAL A 68 1.07 -6.54 11.47
C VAL A 68 0.66 -5.40 10.55
N GLU A 69 1.43 -4.33 10.56
CA GLU A 69 1.26 -3.18 9.67
C GLU A 69 2.47 -3.03 8.77
N ARG A 70 2.23 -2.80 7.48
CA ARG A 70 3.30 -2.49 6.52
C ARG A 70 2.96 -1.22 5.76
N THR A 71 3.92 -0.31 5.67
CA THR A 71 3.80 0.90 4.86
C THR A 71 4.53 0.70 3.55
N PHE A 72 3.85 1.01 2.45
CA PHE A 72 4.36 0.88 1.09
C PHE A 72 4.45 2.25 0.44
N LEU A 73 5.45 2.42 -0.41
CA LEU A 73 5.55 3.53 -1.36
C LEU A 73 4.74 3.16 -2.61
N LYS A 74 3.79 4.01 -3.00
CA LYS A 74 2.89 3.74 -4.12
C LYS A 74 3.63 3.64 -5.46
N CYS A 75 4.71 4.40 -5.62
CA CYS A 75 5.53 4.40 -6.84
C CYS A 75 6.79 3.53 -6.72
N SER A 76 6.90 2.64 -5.72
CA SER A 76 8.08 1.79 -5.59
C SER A 76 8.07 0.65 -6.62
N PRO A 77 9.20 0.35 -7.28
CA PRO A 77 9.32 -0.79 -8.18
C PRO A 77 9.19 -2.15 -7.46
N ASN A 78 9.32 -2.17 -6.14
CA ASN A 78 9.13 -3.38 -5.33
C ASN A 78 7.65 -3.72 -5.13
N VAL A 79 6.74 -2.77 -5.38
CA VAL A 79 5.29 -3.03 -5.38
C VAL A 79 4.89 -3.37 -6.81
N GLU A 80 4.65 -4.66 -7.06
CA GLU A 80 4.35 -5.15 -8.40
C GLU A 80 2.91 -4.86 -8.79
N SER A 81 1.96 -5.07 -7.87
CA SER A 81 0.55 -4.74 -8.06
C SER A 81 -0.17 -4.51 -6.75
N VAL A 82 -1.28 -3.76 -6.80
CA VAL A 82 -2.22 -3.60 -5.70
C VAL A 82 -3.63 -3.81 -6.26
N LYS A 83 -4.31 -4.84 -5.79
CA LYS A 83 -5.69 -5.15 -6.17
C LYS A 83 -6.64 -4.92 -5.01
N VAL A 84 -7.80 -4.32 -5.28
CA VAL A 84 -8.85 -4.15 -4.29
C VAL A 84 -9.70 -5.40 -4.23
N THR A 85 -9.68 -6.11 -3.11
CA THR A 85 -10.54 -7.29 -2.91
C THR A 85 -11.91 -6.91 -2.35
N ARG A 86 -11.97 -5.84 -1.55
CA ARG A 86 -13.22 -5.35 -0.96
C ARG A 86 -13.18 -3.84 -0.75
N LYS A 87 -14.23 -3.15 -1.19
CA LYS A 87 -14.44 -1.72 -0.88
C LYS A 87 -14.97 -1.53 0.54
N GLY A 88 -14.37 -0.60 1.28
CA GLY A 88 -14.75 -0.29 2.65
C GLY A 88 -15.35 1.10 2.78
N LYS A 89 -16.53 1.21 3.41
CA LYS A 89 -17.15 2.51 3.70
C LYS A 89 -16.73 2.99 5.08
N VAL A 90 -15.84 3.97 5.13
CA VAL A 90 -15.38 4.62 6.37
C VAL A 90 -15.53 6.13 6.28
N ARG A 91 -15.65 6.78 7.43
CA ARG A 91 -15.76 8.26 7.50
C ARG A 91 -14.43 8.95 7.78
N ARG A 92 -13.43 8.22 8.28
CA ARG A 92 -12.12 8.79 8.67
C ARG A 92 -11.07 8.44 7.62
N ALA A 93 -10.23 9.40 7.26
CA ALA A 93 -9.08 9.15 6.38
C ALA A 93 -7.97 8.33 7.04
N ARG A 94 -7.93 8.27 8.38
CA ARG A 94 -6.95 7.50 9.17
C ARG A 94 -7.68 6.60 10.16
N LEU A 95 -7.53 5.29 10.00
CA LEU A 95 -8.27 4.28 10.75
C LEU A 95 -7.49 3.73 11.96
N TYR A 96 -6.75 4.58 12.68
CA TYR A 96 -5.91 4.12 13.80
C TYR A 96 -6.70 3.50 14.96
N TYR A 97 -8.01 3.73 15.03
CA TYR A 97 -8.88 3.08 16.00
C TYR A 97 -8.99 1.55 15.78
N LEU A 98 -8.56 1.03 14.62
CA LEU A 98 -8.47 -0.42 14.35
C LEU A 98 -7.24 -1.09 15.00
N ARG A 99 -6.45 -0.35 15.78
CA ARG A 99 -5.28 -0.86 16.52
C ARG A 99 -5.61 -1.31 17.94
N GLY A 100 -6.74 -0.87 18.47
CA GLY A 100 -7.24 -1.26 19.79
C GLY A 100 -7.92 -2.62 19.77
#